data_AF-A0AAE7B7V7-F1
#
_entry.id   AF-A0AAE7B7V7-F1
#
_cell.length_a   1.000
_cell.length_b   1.000
_cell.length_c   1.000
_cell.angle_alpha   90.00
_cell.angle_beta   90.00
_cell.angle_gamma   90.00
#
_symmetry.space_group_name_H-M   'P 1'
#
loop_
_entity.id
_entity.type
_entity.pdbx_description
1 polymer ?
#
loop_
_entity_poly.entity_id
_entity_poly.type
_entity_poly.pdbx_seq_one_letter_code
_entity_poly.pdbx_strand_id
1 'polypeptide(L)'
;MYKLSINKDLFENILLKKINILEKENNNYWKKELLEPKIIDDKLTYTIKQIKKLLIANGLGSDKPQIIVECLKVDYSIEKNVFEFYIGKILEQKNIDINENQKDKMIEQLLKEKEELENILIEIKNSNIFNN
;
A
#
# COMPACT_ATOMS: atom_id res chain seq x y z
N MET A 1 17.11 3.05 0.99
CA MET A 1 15.92 2.21 1.21
C MET A 1 15.25 2.72 2.48
N TYR A 2 13.99 3.12 2.42
CA TYR A 2 13.30 3.68 3.59
C TYR A 2 12.68 2.57 4.43
N LYS A 3 12.77 2.69 5.76
CA LYS A 3 12.12 1.79 6.71
C LYS A 3 10.87 2.45 7.28
N LEU A 4 9.75 1.76 7.14
CA LEU A 4 8.46 2.16 7.66
C LEU A 4 8.03 1.17 8.74
N SER A 5 8.02 1.63 9.98
CA SER A 5 7.37 0.90 11.07
C SER A 5 5.87 1.19 11.03
N ILE A 6 5.06 0.14 10.96
CA ILE A 6 3.60 0.23 10.93
C ILE A 6 3.00 -0.71 11.97
N ASN A 7 1.71 -0.50 12.26
CA ASN A 7 0.95 -1.37 13.15
C ASN A 7 0.70 -2.75 12.50
N LYS A 8 0.28 -3.70 13.32
CA LYS A 8 0.05 -5.09 12.92
C LYS A 8 -1.02 -5.20 11.83
N ASP A 9 -2.16 -4.53 12.00
CA ASP A 9 -3.30 -4.64 11.07
C ASP A 9 -2.94 -4.13 9.68
N LEU A 10 -2.24 -2.99 9.59
CA LEU A 10 -1.78 -2.43 8.33
C LEU A 10 -0.70 -3.31 7.68
N PHE A 11 0.16 -3.93 8.49
CA PHE A 11 1.17 -4.88 8.01
C PHE A 11 0.53 -6.11 7.39
N GLU A 12 -0.44 -6.71 8.08
CA GLU A 12 -1.20 -7.86 7.58
C GLU A 12 -1.98 -7.48 6.31
N ASN A 13 -2.62 -6.32 6.28
CA ASN A 13 -3.34 -5.87 5.08
C ASN A 13 -2.42 -5.68 3.86
N ILE A 14 -1.20 -5.17 4.04
CA ILE A 14 -0.22 -5.06 2.95
C ILE A 14 0.30 -6.44 2.54
N LEU A 15 0.57 -7.32 3.51
CA LEU A 15 1.00 -8.70 3.23
C LEU A 15 -0.06 -9.47 2.43
N LEU A 16 -1.33 -9.29 2.80
CA LEU A 16 -2.50 -9.87 2.12
C LEU A 16 -2.89 -9.10 0.84
N LYS A 17 -2.14 -8.06 0.45
CA LYS A 17 -2.41 -7.19 -0.71
C LYS A 17 -3.81 -6.56 -0.72
N LYS A 18 -4.42 -6.40 0.45
CA LYS A 18 -5.69 -5.68 0.64
C LYS A 18 -5.52 -4.18 0.48
N ILE A 19 -4.31 -3.66 0.75
CA ILE A 19 -3.96 -2.24 0.64
C ILE A 19 -2.76 -2.07 -0.27
N ASN A 20 -2.90 -1.18 -1.25
CA ASN A 20 -1.85 -0.82 -2.20
C ASN A 20 -1.32 0.61 -2.02
N ILE A 21 -1.91 1.39 -1.12
CA ILE A 21 -1.49 2.77 -0.82
C ILE A 21 -1.22 2.87 0.67
N LEU A 22 -0.01 3.23 1.03
CA LEU A 22 0.37 3.51 2.41
C LEU A 22 0.43 5.02 2.61
N GLU A 23 -0.42 5.52 3.51
CA GLU A 23 -0.51 6.95 3.80
C GLU A 23 0.38 7.33 4.99
N LYS A 24 1.07 8.47 4.87
CA LYS A 24 1.81 9.08 5.97
C LYS A 24 1.51 10.56 6.07
N GLU A 25 1.23 11.00 7.30
CA GLU A 25 0.92 12.39 7.59
C GLU A 25 2.01 13.35 7.11
N ASN A 26 1.58 14.54 6.69
CA ASN A 26 2.46 15.62 6.26
C ASN A 26 3.18 16.31 7.43
N ASN A 27 4.03 15.56 8.13
CA ASN A 27 4.85 16.05 9.23
C ASN A 27 6.23 16.55 8.75
N ASN A 28 6.95 17.25 9.63
CA ASN A 28 8.26 17.82 9.30
C ASN A 28 9.30 16.76 8.88
N TYR A 29 9.19 15.54 9.41
CA TYR A 29 10.06 14.44 9.03
C TYR A 29 9.83 14.05 7.57
N TRP A 30 8.58 13.78 7.17
CA TRP A 30 8.25 13.38 5.80
C TRP A 30 8.47 14.51 4.79
N LYS A 31 8.20 15.76 5.15
CA LYS A 31 8.56 16.93 4.32
C LYS A 31 10.05 16.95 4.02
N LYS A 32 10.89 16.76 5.04
CA LYS A 32 12.36 16.76 4.87
C LYS A 32 12.86 15.58 4.04
N GLU A 33 12.26 14.40 4.23
CA GLU A 33 12.69 13.18 3.52
C GLU A 33 12.20 13.11 2.08
N LEU A 34 11.04 13.67 1.77
CA LEU A 34 10.37 13.50 0.48
C LEU A 34 10.39 14.75 -0.40
N LEU A 35 10.49 15.96 0.16
CA LEU A 35 10.52 17.18 -0.66
C LEU A 35 11.96 17.56 -0.97
N GLU A 36 12.31 17.49 -2.25
CA GLU A 36 13.59 17.93 -2.78
C GLU A 36 13.46 19.36 -3.32
N PRO A 37 14.13 20.35 -2.69
CA PRO A 37 14.14 21.71 -3.20
C PRO A 37 14.93 21.79 -4.52
N LYS A 38 14.42 22.54 -5.48
CA LYS A 38 15.03 22.85 -6.77
C LYS A 38 14.80 24.32 -7.09
N ILE A 39 15.79 24.95 -7.73
CA ILE A 39 15.64 26.30 -8.27
C ILE A 39 15.31 26.16 -9.75
N ILE A 40 14.16 26.66 -10.17
CA ILE A 40 13.72 26.71 -11.57
C ILE A 40 13.27 28.14 -11.81
N ASP A 41 13.86 28.81 -12.81
CA ASP A 41 13.56 30.20 -13.16
C ASP A 41 13.63 31.17 -11.95
N ASP A 42 14.72 31.08 -11.18
CA ASP A 42 14.96 31.84 -9.94
C ASP A 42 13.88 31.67 -8.84
N LYS A 43 13.01 30.66 -8.96
CA LYS A 43 11.99 30.32 -7.97
C LYS A 43 12.33 29.01 -7.26
N LEU A 44 12.20 29.02 -5.93
CA LEU A 44 12.31 27.82 -5.11
C LEU A 44 11.06 26.94 -5.32
N THR A 45 11.27 25.80 -5.96
CA THR A 45 10.27 24.77 -6.26
C THR A 45 10.60 23.51 -5.48
N TYR A 46 9.60 22.70 -5.13
CA TYR A 46 9.81 21.40 -4.48
C TYR A 46 9.34 20.28 -5.39
N THR A 47 10.16 19.24 -5.51
CA THR A 47 9.77 18.00 -6.21
C THR A 47 9.69 16.85 -5.22
N ILE A 48 8.75 15.93 -5.42
CA ILE A 48 8.60 14.75 -4.57
C ILE A 48 9.60 13.69 -5.00
N LYS A 49 10.48 13.32 -4.07
CA LYS A 49 11.46 12.25 -4.22
C LYS A 49 10.78 10.91 -4.45
N GLN A 50 11.14 10.25 -5.55
CA GLN A 50 10.63 8.93 -5.87
C GLN A 50 11.50 7.84 -5.23
N ILE A 51 10.85 6.83 -4.65
CA ILE A 51 11.50 5.74 -3.93
C ILE A 51 11.14 4.43 -4.63
N LYS A 52 12.13 3.61 -4.97
CA LYS A 52 11.90 2.34 -5.70
C LYS A 52 11.52 1.16 -4.80
N LYS A 53 11.98 1.15 -3.55
CA LYS A 53 11.80 0.05 -2.59
C LYS A 53 11.58 0.58 -1.17
N LEU A 54 10.64 -0.02 -0.46
CA LEU A 54 10.33 0.26 0.94
C LEU A 54 10.53 -1.01 1.76
N LEU A 55 11.17 -0.85 2.92
CA LEU A 55 11.18 -1.88 3.95
C LEU A 55 10.05 -1.54 4.92
N ILE A 56 9.08 -2.44 5.04
CA ILE A 56 7.97 -2.29 5.96
C ILE A 56 8.21 -3.29 7.10
N ALA A 57 8.18 -2.79 8.33
CA ALA A 57 8.38 -3.58 9.53
C ALA A 57 7.16 -3.47 10.44
N ASN A 58 6.69 -4.59 10.98
CA ASN A 58 5.75 -4.54 12.08
C ASN A 58 6.50 -4.10 13.35
N GLY A 59 6.06 -3.00 13.96
CA GLY A 59 6.66 -2.47 15.18
C GLY A 59 6.36 -3.30 16.44
N LEU A 60 5.41 -4.24 16.37
CA LEU A 60 4.89 -4.98 17.52
C LEU A 60 5.02 -6.50 17.30
N GLY A 61 6.00 -7.12 17.97
CA GLY A 61 6.22 -8.57 17.96
C GLY A 61 7.67 -8.96 18.28
N SER A 62 7.88 -10.08 18.97
CA SER A 62 9.21 -10.64 19.29
C SER A 62 10.01 -11.00 18.04
N ASP A 63 9.32 -11.53 17.02
CA ASP A 63 9.93 -12.00 15.76
C ASP A 63 10.21 -10.88 14.75
N LYS A 64 9.68 -9.67 15.00
CA LYS A 64 9.89 -8.46 14.20
C LYS A 64 9.73 -8.72 12.69
N PRO A 65 8.52 -9.14 12.22
CA PRO A 65 8.31 -9.47 10.81
C PRO A 65 8.54 -8.26 9.91
N GLN A 66 9.16 -8.50 8.76
CA GLN A 66 9.53 -7.46 7.79
C GLN A 66 9.24 -7.92 6.36
N ILE A 67 8.78 -6.98 5.54
CA ILE A 67 8.66 -7.17 4.09
C ILE A 67 9.41 -6.07 3.37
N ILE A 68 10.02 -6.42 2.24
CA ILE A 68 10.51 -5.44 1.28
C ILE A 68 9.52 -5.42 0.12
N VAL A 69 8.97 -4.25 -0.16
CA VAL A 69 8.01 -4.04 -1.22
C VAL A 69 8.55 -3.07 -2.26
N GLU A 70 8.13 -3.28 -3.50
CA GLU A 70 8.29 -2.29 -4.55
C GLU A 70 7.44 -1.04 -4.22
N CYS A 71 8.01 0.14 -4.43
CA CYS A 71 7.26 1.39 -4.38
C CYS A 71 7.21 1.95 -5.81
N LEU A 72 5.99 2.02 -6.33
CA LEU A 72 5.71 2.41 -7.71
C LEU A 72 5.81 3.92 -7.87
N LYS A 73 5.30 4.65 -6.87
CA LYS A 73 5.24 6.11 -6.87
C LYS A 73 5.10 6.62 -5.44
N VAL A 74 5.63 7.81 -5.19
CA VAL A 74 5.28 8.63 -4.03
C VAL A 74 4.60 9.89 -4.52
N ASP A 75 3.41 10.16 -3.99
CA ASP A 75 2.64 11.36 -4.30
C ASP A 75 2.23 12.10 -3.03
N TYR A 76 1.72 13.32 -3.19
CA TYR A 76 1.18 14.12 -2.11
C TYR A 76 -0.29 14.45 -2.39
N SER A 77 -1.19 13.92 -1.56
CA SER A 77 -2.61 14.24 -1.61
C SER A 77 -2.84 15.55 -0.87
N ILE A 78 -3.19 16.60 -1.62
CA ILE A 78 -3.54 17.91 -1.05
C ILE A 78 -4.82 17.81 -0.22
N GLU A 79 -5.82 17.08 -0.72
CA GLU A 79 -7.13 16.92 -0.07
C GLU A 79 -7.01 16.25 1.30
N LYS A 80 -6.22 15.17 1.39
CA LYS A 80 -6.00 14.43 2.63
C LYS A 80 -4.86 14.99 3.47
N ASN A 81 -4.03 15.88 2.91
CA ASN A 81 -2.80 16.38 3.51
C ASN A 81 -1.84 15.24 3.97
N VAL A 82 -1.67 14.22 3.11
CA VAL A 82 -0.80 13.06 3.37
C VAL A 82 0.09 12.74 2.17
N PHE A 83 1.23 12.12 2.44
CA PHE A 83 2.05 11.45 1.44
C PHE A 83 1.52 10.04 1.19
N GLU A 84 1.31 9.72 -0.08
CA GLU A 84 0.80 8.44 -0.54
C GLU A 84 1.93 7.63 -1.18
N PHE A 85 2.26 6.50 -0.56
CA PHE A 85 3.23 5.55 -1.09
C PHE A 85 2.47 4.44 -1.81
N TYR A 86 2.58 4.40 -3.13
CA TYR A 86 1.96 3.36 -3.95
C TYR A 86 2.84 2.12 -3.92
N ILE A 87 2.34 1.06 -3.32
CA ILE A 87 3.02 -0.20 -3.09
C ILE A 87 2.70 -1.17 -4.24
N GLY A 88 3.75 -1.79 -4.78
CA GLY A 88 3.67 -2.82 -5.81
C GLY A 88 3.87 -4.22 -5.22
N LYS A 89 4.64 -5.06 -5.92
CA LYS A 89 4.89 -6.44 -5.50
C LYS A 89 5.75 -6.53 -4.23
N ILE A 90 5.50 -7.56 -3.43
CA ILE A 90 6.38 -7.95 -2.33
C ILE A 90 7.60 -8.65 -2.93
N LEU A 91 8.78 -8.12 -2.66
CA LEU A 91 10.06 -8.61 -3.16
C LEU A 91 10.70 -9.61 -2.20
N GLU A 92 10.64 -9.35 -0.90
CA GLU A 92 11.23 -10.20 0.14
C GLU A 92 10.35 -10.20 1.39
N GLN A 93 10.38 -11.32 2.12
CA GLN A 93 9.68 -11.51 3.40
C GLN A 93 10.68 -12.10 4.41
N LYS A 94 10.70 -11.58 5.64
CA LYS A 94 11.59 -12.02 6.71
C LYS A 94 10.81 -12.21 8.00
N ASN A 95 11.02 -13.35 8.66
CA ASN A 95 10.36 -13.74 9.91
C ASN A 95 8.82 -13.71 9.82
N ILE A 96 8.30 -14.13 8.66
CA ILE A 96 6.86 -14.29 8.43
C ILE A 96 6.61 -15.78 8.29
N ASP A 97 6.18 -16.43 9.37
CA ASP A 97 5.55 -17.73 9.27
C ASP A 97 4.13 -17.52 8.76
N ILE A 98 3.96 -17.63 7.45
CA ILE A 98 2.61 -17.79 6.90
C ILE A 98 2.17 -19.21 7.27
N ASN A 99 1.56 -19.33 8.45
CA ASN A 99 1.00 -20.59 8.92
C ASN A 99 -0.02 -21.07 7.86
N GLU A 100 -0.01 -22.34 7.44
CA GLU A 100 -0.83 -22.86 6.33
C GLU A 100 -2.31 -22.46 6.46
N ASN A 101 -2.85 -22.50 7.68
CA ASN A 101 -4.20 -22.05 8.01
C ASN A 101 -4.52 -20.59 7.63
N GLN A 102 -3.53 -19.69 7.59
CA GLN A 102 -3.74 -18.31 7.15
C GLN A 102 -3.84 -18.20 5.63
N LYS A 103 -3.12 -19.05 4.88
CA LYS A 103 -3.28 -19.15 3.42
C LYS A 103 -4.66 -19.70 3.08
N ASP A 104 -5.08 -20.74 3.78
CA ASP A 104 -6.37 -21.38 3.51
C ASP A 104 -7.53 -20.42 3.81
N LYS A 105 -7.48 -19.70 4.94
CA LYS A 105 -8.46 -18.64 5.23
C LYS A 105 -8.43 -17.50 4.21
N MET A 106 -7.26 -17.16 3.69
CA MET A 106 -7.12 -16.13 2.66
C MET A 106 -7.71 -16.60 1.33
N ILE A 107 -7.47 -17.86 0.95
CA ILE A 107 -8.06 -18.46 -0.25
C ILE A 107 -9.58 -18.49 -0.13
N GLU A 108 -10.11 -18.90 1.03
CA GLU A 108 -11.55 -18.93 1.29
C GLU A 108 -12.17 -17.52 1.15
N GLN A 109 -11.54 -16.50 1.73
CA GLN A 109 -12.01 -15.11 1.61
C GLN A 109 -12.01 -14.64 0.15
N LEU A 110 -10.94 -14.91 -0.61
CA LEU A 110 -10.83 -14.53 -2.02
C LEU A 110 -11.86 -15.25 -2.90
N LEU A 111 -12.14 -16.53 -2.62
CA LEU A 111 -13.16 -17.29 -3.33
C LEU A 111 -14.56 -16.69 -3.09
N LYS A 112 -14.86 -16.29 -1.86
CA LYS A 112 -16.12 -15.63 -1.51
C LYS A 112 -16.28 -14.27 -2.19
N GLU A 113 -15.25 -13.42 -2.13
CA GLU A 113 -15.26 -12.11 -2.80
C GLU A 113 -15.45 -12.26 -4.32
N LYS A 114 -14.87 -13.30 -4.93
CA LYS A 114 -15.06 -13.62 -6.35
C LYS A 114 -16.53 -13.99 -6.65
N GLU A 115 -17.15 -14.83 -5.84
CA GLU A 115 -18.55 -15.24 -6.02
C GLU A 115 -19.51 -14.04 -5.90
N GLU A 116 -19.28 -13.16 -4.91
CA GLU A 116 -20.06 -11.93 -4.75
C GLU A 116 -19.93 -11.01 -5.98
N LEU A 117 -18.72 -10.86 -6.54
CA LEU A 117 -18.50 -10.09 -7.77
C LEU A 117 -19.18 -10.71 -8.99
N GLU A 118 -19.15 -12.04 -9.14
CA GLU A 118 -19.83 -12.74 -10.22
C GLU A 118 -21.35 -12.55 -10.14
N ASN A 119 -21.92 -12.60 -8.93
CA ASN A 119 -23.35 -12.35 -8.71
C ASN A 119 -23.75 -10.91 -9.06
N ILE A 120 -22.97 -9.91 -8.64
CA ILE A 120 -23.20 -8.50 -9.02
C ILE A 120 -23.15 -8.35 -10.55
N LEU A 121 -22.21 -9.03 -11.22
CA LEU A 121 -22.08 -8.97 -12.67
C LEU A 121 -23.28 -9.60 -13.39
N ILE A 122 -23.84 -10.68 -12.85
CA ILE A 122 -25.10 -11.29 -13.32
C ILE A 122 -26.27 -10.33 -13.14
N GLU A 123 -26.40 -9.70 -11.97
CA GLU A 123 -27.47 -8.71 -11.70
C GLU A 123 -27.38 -7.51 -12.64
N ILE A 124 -26.17 -7.00 -12.89
CA ILE A 124 -25.92 -5.92 -13.86
C ILE A 124 -26.30 -6.35 -15.29
N LYS A 125 -25.94 -7.58 -15.69
CA LYS A 125 -26.30 -8.11 -17.01
C LYS A 125 -27.81 -8.26 -17.16
N ASN A 126 -28.50 -8.69 -16.11
CA ASN A 126 -29.95 -8.90 -16.10
C ASN A 126 -30.75 -7.59 -15.98
N SER A 127 -30.15 -6.53 -15.46
CA SER A 127 -30.82 -5.22 -15.29
C SER A 127 -30.88 -4.37 -16.56
N ASN A 128 -30.40 -4.86 -17.72
CA ASN A 128 -30.47 -4.18 -19.02
C ASN A 128 -29.87 -2.76 -19.06
N ILE A 129 -29.04 -2.38 -18.07
CA ILE A 129 -28.45 -1.03 -17.94
C ILE A 129 -27.57 -0.68 -19.16
N PHE A 130 -27.06 -1.68 -19.88
CA PHE A 130 -26.23 -1.52 -21.09
C PHE A 130 -26.96 -1.77 -22.41
N ASN A 131 -28.29 -1.96 -22.41
CA ASN A 131 -29.09 -2.19 -23.62
C ASN A 131 -29.81 -0.90 -24.10
N ASN A 132 -29.07 0.22 -24.18
CA ASN A 132 -29.49 1.44 -24.88
C ASN A 132 -28.31 2.02 -25.69
#